data_AF-A0A3C0N586-F1
#
_entry.id   AF-A0A3C0N586-F1
#
_cell.length_a   1.000
_cell.length_b   1.000
_cell.length_c   1.000
_cell.angle_alpha   90.00
_cell.angle_beta   90.00
_cell.angle_gamma   90.00
#
_symmetry.space_group_name_H-M   'P 1'
#
loop_
_entity.id
_entity.type
_entity.pdbx_description
1 polymer ?
#
loop_
_entity_poly.entity_id
_entity_poly.type
_entity_poly.pdbx_seq_one_letter_code
_entity_poly.pdbx_strand_id
1 'polypeptide(L)' 'MVEYCSVAYSWVGRGWTQEINWLRIQGEEVSEWKGKYWTDFLNQLAQKQWELVAVAPLGGGESTVYGVAAYFKRPI' A
#
# COMPACT_ATOMS: atom_id res chain seq x y z
N MET A 1 -10.98 -21.17 -1.40
CA MET A 1 -11.64 -19.85 -1.64
C MET A 1 -10.54 -18.79 -1.75
N VAL A 2 -10.83 -17.59 -2.26
CA VAL A 2 -9.82 -16.52 -2.41
C VAL A 2 -10.24 -15.30 -1.58
N GLU A 3 -9.32 -14.78 -0.78
CA GLU A 3 -9.49 -13.55 0.00
C GLU A 3 -8.85 -12.37 -0.75
N TYR A 4 -9.45 -11.18 -0.66
CA TYR A 4 -8.95 -9.95 -1.27
C TYR A 4 -8.73 -8.85 -0.22
N CYS A 5 -7.70 -8.03 -0.44
CA CYS A 5 -7.40 -6.88 0.40
C CYS A 5 -6.95 -5.69 -0.46
N SER A 6 -7.36 -4.49 -0.07
CA SER A 6 -6.90 -3.23 -0.68
C SER A 6 -6.09 -2.42 0.32
N VAL A 7 -4.94 -1.95 -0.12
CA VAL A 7 -4.03 -1.08 0.64
C VAL A 7 -3.90 0.24 -0.10
N ALA A 8 -4.21 1.34 0.56
CA ALA A 8 -3.90 2.67 0.06
C ALA A 8 -2.64 3.19 0.74
N TYR A 9 -1.71 3.77 0.00
CA TYR A 9 -0.47 4.29 0.58
C TYR A 9 0.06 5.49 -0.19
N SER A 10 0.98 6.23 0.42
CA SER A 10 1.80 7.21 -0.29
C SER A 10 3.26 7.08 0.12
N TRP A 11 4.12 7.66 -0.71
CA TRP A 11 5.54 7.73 -0.43
C TRP A 11 5.99 9.12 0.01
N VAL A 12 7.05 9.15 0.81
CA VAL A 12 7.83 10.37 1.06
C VAL A 12 8.46 10.84 -0.26
N GLY A 13 8.54 12.16 -0.43
CA GLY A 13 9.25 12.76 -1.57
C GLY A 13 8.73 12.33 -2.95
N ARG A 14 7.46 11.93 -3.07
CA ARG A 14 6.85 11.40 -4.32
C ARG A 14 7.40 10.04 -4.80
N GLY A 15 8.06 9.25 -3.94
CA GLY A 15 8.45 7.87 -4.27
C GLY A 15 9.93 7.62 -4.51
N TRP A 16 10.77 8.66 -4.48
CA TRP A 16 12.22 8.52 -4.70
C TRP A 16 12.89 7.60 -3.66
N THR A 17 12.43 7.64 -2.42
CA THR A 17 12.97 6.80 -1.33
C THR A 17 12.20 5.49 -1.17
N GLN A 18 11.02 5.36 -1.79
CA GLN A 18 10.04 4.30 -1.50
C GLN A 18 9.66 4.16 -0.02
N GLU A 19 10.01 5.13 0.83
CA GLU A 19 9.58 5.16 2.22
C GLU A 19 8.11 5.55 2.29
N ILE A 20 7.36 4.83 3.11
CA ILE A 20 5.93 5.05 3.31
C ILE A 20 5.72 6.34 4.12
N ASN A 21 4.98 7.28 3.55
CA ASN A 21 4.54 8.49 4.27
C ASN A 21 3.26 8.22 5.09
N TRP A 22 2.31 7.51 4.50
CA TRP A 22 1.14 6.95 5.18
C TRP A 22 0.70 5.67 4.47
N LEU A 23 0.06 4.76 5.21
CA LEU A 23 -0.49 3.50 4.70
C LEU A 23 -1.81 3.21 5.40
N ARG A 24 -2.81 2.80 4.62
CA ARG A 24 -4.15 2.47 5.08
C ARG A 24 -4.57 1.10 4.57
N ILE A 25 -5.11 0.28 5.46
CA ILE A 25 -5.69 -1.03 5.13
C ILE A 25 -7.16 -0.95 5.45
N GLN A 26 -8.03 -1.23 4.47
CA GLN A 26 -9.49 -1.14 4.64
C GLN A 26 -9.98 0.23 5.17
N GLY A 27 -9.26 1.31 4.86
CA GLY A 27 -9.59 2.67 5.28
C GLY A 27 -8.95 3.12 6.60
N GLU A 28 -8.39 2.19 7.39
CA GLU A 28 -7.73 2.51 8.65
C GLU A 28 -6.23 2.74 8.46
N GLU A 29 -5.69 3.80 9.05
CA GLU A 29 -4.26 4.11 8.99
C GLU A 29 -3.45 3.18 9.88
N VAL A 30 -2.42 2.56 9.30
CA VAL A 30 -1.52 1.64 9.97
C VAL A 30 -0.19 2.35 10.22
N SER A 31 -0.13 3.12 11.30
CA SER A 31 0.97 4.04 11.61
C SER A 31 2.32 3.35 11.81
N GLU A 32 2.34 2.05 12.13
CA GLU A 32 3.57 1.25 12.31
C GLU A 32 4.46 1.16 11.06
N TRP A 33 3.90 1.48 9.88
CA TRP A 33 4.59 1.46 8.59
C TRP A 33 5.16 2.81 8.17
N LYS A 34 4.80 3.89 8.87
CA LYS A 34 5.32 5.23 8.56
C LYS A 34 6.84 5.26 8.68
N GLY A 35 7.51 5.72 7.62
CA GLY A 35 8.97 5.79 7.53
C GLY A 35 9.66 4.46 7.21
N LYS A 36 8.93 3.34 7.10
CA LYS A 36 9.48 2.06 6.62
C LYS A 36 9.44 1.98 5.10
N TYR A 37 10.25 1.11 4.51
CA TYR A 37 10.25 0.91 3.06
C TYR A 37 9.01 0.13 2.60
N TRP A 38 8.46 0.53 1.46
CA TRP A 38 7.37 -0.19 0.79
C TRP A 38 7.74 -1.65 0.49
N THR A 39 9.01 -1.92 0.16
CA THR A 39 9.51 -3.28 -0.07
C THR A 39 9.39 -4.17 1.17
N ASP A 40 9.58 -3.64 2.37
CA ASP A 40 9.45 -4.40 3.62
C ASP A 40 8.00 -4.81 3.85
N PHE A 41 7.06 -3.90 3.56
CA PHE A 41 5.64 -4.19 3.61
C PHE A 41 5.24 -5.29 2.62
N LEU A 42 5.72 -5.20 1.37
CA LEU A 42 5.48 -6.23 0.36
C LEU A 42 6.07 -7.59 0.76
N ASN A 43 7.26 -7.60 1.33
CA ASN A 43 7.90 -8.83 1.82
C ASN A 43 7.07 -9.49 2.93
N GLN A 44 6.53 -8.71 3.87
CA GLN A 44 5.66 -9.25 4.92
C GLN A 44 4.32 -9.77 4.35
N LEU A 45 3.76 -9.11 3.34
CA LEU A 45 2.58 -9.62 2.64
C LEU A 45 2.87 -10.94 1.92
N ALA A 46 4.00 -11.04 1.22
CA ALA A 46 4.41 -12.27 0.55
C ALA A 46 4.60 -13.45 1.53
N GLN A 47 5.19 -13.21 2.71
CA GLN A 47 5.30 -14.22 3.77
C GLN A 47 3.93 -14.75 4.23
N LYS A 48 2.90 -13.91 4.14
CA LYS A 48 1.51 -14.25 4.45
C LYS A 48 0.71 -14.73 3.22
N GLN A 49 1.42 -15.08 2.14
CA GLN A 49 0.87 -15.57 0.86
C GLN A 49 -0.06 -14.57 0.14
N TRP A 50 0.08 -13.28 0.44
CA TRP A 50 -0.60 -12.24 -0.33
C TRP A 50 0.18 -11.93 -1.60
N GLU A 51 -0.53 -11.97 -2.72
CA GLU A 51 -0.03 -11.65 -4.06
C GLU A 51 -0.58 -10.30 -4.51
N LEU A 52 0.30 -9.44 -5.02
CA LEU A 52 -0.11 -8.18 -5.65
C LEU A 52 -0.79 -8.47 -6.99
N VAL A 53 -2.01 -7.95 -7.16
CA VAL A 53 -2.84 -8.16 -8.34
C VAL A 53 -2.83 -6.94 -9.24
N ALA A 54 -2.99 -5.75 -8.65
CA ALA A 54 -3.11 -4.51 -9.40
C ALA A 54 -2.68 -3.31 -8.56
N VAL A 55 -2.28 -2.25 -9.26
CA VAL A 55 -1.90 -0.97 -8.68
C VAL A 55 -2.57 0.14 -9.47
N ALA A 56 -3.19 1.11 -8.79
CA ALA A 56 -3.82 2.26 -9.40
C ALA A 56 -3.45 3.55 -8.65
N PRO A 57 -3.20 4.67 -9.34
CA PRO A 57 -3.00 5.95 -8.67
C PRO A 57 -4.30 6.41 -8.02
N LEU A 58 -4.22 6.88 -6.78
CA LEU A 58 -5.28 7.67 -6.15
C LEU A 58 -5.02 9.12 -6.57
N GLY A 59 -5.98 9.72 -7.29
CA GLY A 59 -5.79 10.88 -8.18
C GLY A 59 -4.99 12.08 -7.65
N GLY A 60 -4.49 12.89 -8.60
CA GLY A 60 -3.61 14.05 -8.39
C GLY A 60 -4.19 15.37 -8.90
N GLY A 61 -5.35 15.79 -8.40
CA GLY A 61 -5.80 17.18 -8.50
C GLY A 61 -5.09 18.07 -7.49
N GLU A 62 -5.14 19.40 -7.68
CA GLU A 62 -4.44 20.42 -6.86
C GLU A 62 -4.80 20.44 -5.36
N SER A 63 -5.64 19.51 -4.89
CA SER A 63 -6.07 19.38 -3.49
C SER A 63 -6.23 17.92 -3.04
N THR A 64 -5.85 16.93 -3.86
CA THR A 64 -6.02 15.51 -3.51
C THR A 64 -4.78 14.94 -2.84
N VAL A 65 -5.01 14.06 -1.87
CA VAL A 65 -3.96 13.26 -1.24
C VAL A 65 -3.29 12.41 -2.32
N TYR A 66 -2.04 12.72 -2.65
CA TYR A 66 -1.24 11.90 -3.56
C TYR A 66 -1.05 10.52 -2.95
N GLY A 67 -1.45 9.47 -3.65
CA GLY A 67 -1.35 8.10 -3.16
C GLY A 67 -1.54 7.07 -4.24
N VAL A 68 -1.46 5.81 -3.84
CA VAL A 68 -1.54 4.63 -4.67
C VAL A 68 -2.44 3.62 -3.95
N ALA A 69 -3.35 2.99 -4.68
CA ALA A 69 -4.09 1.82 -4.23
C ALA A 69 -3.42 0.57 -4.81
N ALA A 70 -3.07 -0.38 -3.94
CA ALA A 70 -2.61 -1.71 -4.29
C ALA A 70 -3.63 -2.75 -3.85
N TYR A 71 -3.95 -3.67 -4.77
CA TYR A 71 -4.92 -4.74 -4.56
C TYR A 71 -4.18 -6.06 -4.44
N PHE A 72 -4.50 -6.84 -3.41
CA PHE A 72 -3.87 -8.11 -3.10
C PHE A 72 -4.91 -9.22 -3.03
N LYS A 73 -4.48 -10.46 -3.29
CA LYS A 73 -5.27 -11.67 -3.07
C LYS A 73 -4.45 -12.73 -2.36
N ARG A 74 -5.10 -13.68 -1.68
CA ARG A 74 -4.46 -14.91 -1.17
C ARG A 74 -5.41 -16.10 -1.16
N PRO A 75 -4.92 -17.35 -1.19
CA PRO A 75 -5.74 -18.51 -0.88
C PRO A 75 -6.20 -18.49 0.59
N ILE A 76 -7.41 -19.03 0.84
CA ILE A 76 -7.94 -19.34 2.18
C ILE A 76 -7.63 -20.79 2.53
#